data_AF-A0A7X3ZF10-F1
#
_entry.id   AF-A0A7X3ZF10-F1
#
_cell.length_a   1.000
_cell.length_b   1.000
_cell.length_c   1.000
_cell.angle_alpha   90.00
_cell.angle_beta   90.00
_cell.angle_gamma   90.00
#
_symmetry.space_group_name_H-M   'P 1'
#
loop_
_entity.id
_entity.type
_entity.pdbx_description
1 polymer ?
#
loop_
_entity_poly.entity_id
_entity_poly.type
_entity_poly.pdbx_seq_one_letter_code
_entity_poly.pdbx_strand_id
1 'polypeptide(L)' 'MPKTNKSKYAIMGMLSIRPMSGYDMKKLIAQSISYFWNESFGQIYPTLKKLVEEGLATRQTEKRLSK' A
#
# COMPACT_ATOMS: atom_id res chain seq x y z
N MET A 1 -9.00 13.07 19.85
CA MET A 1 -9.46 12.27 18.69
C MET A 1 -8.30 11.41 18.22
N PRO A 2 -8.45 10.08 18.07
CA PRO A 2 -7.38 9.27 17.51
C PRO A 2 -7.10 9.74 16.09
N LYS A 3 -5.83 9.96 15.72
CA LYS A 3 -5.44 10.29 14.35
C LYS A 3 -5.92 9.15 13.45
N THR A 4 -7.03 9.35 12.75
CA THR A 4 -7.53 8.39 11.78
C THR A 4 -6.42 8.19 10.75
N ASN A 5 -5.85 6.98 10.72
CA ASN A 5 -4.78 6.63 9.80
C ASN A 5 -5.35 6.61 8.38
N LYS A 6 -5.33 7.79 7.72
CA LYS A 6 -5.84 7.97 6.35
C LYS A 6 -5.02 7.14 5.36
N SER A 7 -3.80 6.76 5.75
CA SER A 7 -2.94 5.96 4.90
C SER A 7 -3.53 4.60 4.53
N LYS A 8 -4.27 3.98 5.47
CA LYS A 8 -4.99 2.72 5.22
C LYS A 8 -5.96 2.84 4.03
N TYR A 9 -6.75 3.91 3.99
CA TYR A 9 -7.77 4.10 2.95
C TYR A 9 -7.19 4.35 1.57
N ALA A 10 -6.11 5.12 1.46
CA ALA A 10 -5.50 5.32 0.15
C ALA A 10 -4.77 4.08 -0.35
N ILE A 11 -4.14 3.29 0.54
CA ILE A 11 -3.53 2.01 0.17
C ILE A 11 -4.62 1.07 -0.36
N MET A 12 -5.77 0.97 0.31
CA MET A 12 -6.92 0.19 -0.19
C MET A 12 -7.43 0.74 -1.53
N GLY A 13 -7.54 2.06 -1.69
CA GLY A 13 -7.93 2.68 -2.96
C GLY A 13 -6.98 2.35 -4.11
N MET A 14 -5.66 2.38 -3.87
CA MET A 14 -4.67 1.98 -4.88
C MET A 14 -4.79 0.50 -5.25
N LEU A 15 -4.93 -0.38 -4.25
CA LEU A 15 -5.12 -1.83 -4.48
C LEU A 15 -6.44 -2.14 -5.21
N SER A 16 -7.47 -1.31 -5.02
CA SER A 16 -8.75 -1.44 -5.73
C SER A 16 -8.63 -1.15 -7.23
N ILE A 17 -7.63 -0.39 -7.67
CA ILE A 17 -7.40 -0.10 -9.10
C ILE A 17 -6.73 -1.30 -9.76
N ARG A 18 -5.67 -1.83 -9.14
CA ARG A 18 -4.97 -3.04 -9.60
C ARG A 18 -4.13 -3.65 -8.47
N PRO A 19 -3.84 -4.95 -8.53
CA PRO A 19 -2.79 -5.56 -7.71
C PRO A 19 -1.45 -4.85 -7.96
N MET A 20 -0.72 -4.54 -6.89
CA MET A 20 0.58 -3.87 -6.95
C MET A 20 1.52 -4.44 -5.90
N SER A 21 2.82 -4.45 -6.20
CA SER A 21 3.82 -4.71 -5.17
C SER A 21 3.95 -3.52 -4.21
N GLY A 22 4.46 -3.76 -3.01
CA GLY A 22 4.75 -2.66 -2.07
C GLY A 22 5.76 -1.65 -2.63
N TYR A 23 6.65 -2.10 -3.53
CA TYR A 23 7.59 -1.23 -4.23
C TYR A 23 6.88 -0.33 -5.25
N ASP A 24 6.02 -0.90 -6.10
CA ASP A 24 5.25 -0.14 -7.08
C ASP A 24 4.34 0.88 -6.40
N MET A 25 3.73 0.49 -5.29
CA MET A 25 2.91 1.39 -4.47
C MET A 25 3.75 2.55 -3.93
N LYS A 26 4.92 2.29 -3.35
CA LYS A 26 5.84 3.36 -2.90
C LYS A 26 6.21 4.29 -4.05
N LYS A 27 6.50 3.76 -5.24
CA LYS A 27 6.85 4.55 -6.43
C LYS A 27 5.67 5.42 -6.89
N LEU A 28 4.47 4.85 -6.97
CA LEU A 28 3.25 5.57 -7.34
C LEU A 28 2.91 6.69 -6.35
N ILE A 29 3.04 6.44 -5.05
CA ILE A 29 2.82 7.47 -4.02
C ILE A 29 3.83 8.60 -4.18
N ALA A 30 5.12 8.27 -4.34
CA ALA A 30 6.16 9.27 -4.55
C ALA A 30 5.95 10.10 -5.83
N GLN A 31 5.41 9.50 -6.89
CA GLN A 31 5.18 10.18 -8.17
C GLN A 31 3.85 10.96 -8.25
N SER A 32 2.79 10.48 -7.59
CA SER A 32 1.42 10.95 -7.86
C SER A 32 0.77 11.64 -6.67
N ILE A 33 1.15 11.27 -5.44
CA ILE A 33 0.40 11.62 -4.22
C ILE A 33 1.30 12.26 -3.16
N SER A 34 2.60 12.42 -3.43
CA SER A 34 3.60 13.05 -2.55
C SER A 34 3.14 14.42 -2.00
N TYR A 35 2.50 15.24 -2.82
CA TYR A 35 1.96 16.55 -2.39
C TYR A 35 0.80 16.46 -1.39
N PHE A 36 0.00 15.40 -1.44
CA PHE A 36 -1.16 15.18 -0.57
C PHE A 36 -0.86 14.24 0.61
N TRP A 37 0.28 13.55 0.55
CA TRP A 37 0.67 12.49 1.48
C TRP A 37 1.84 12.94 2.35
N ASN A 38 1.51 13.57 3.49
CA ASN A 38 2.51 13.98 4.49
C ASN A 38 2.93 12.85 5.45
N GLU A 39 2.41 11.63 5.27
CA GLU A 39 2.64 10.52 6.19
C GLU A 39 3.91 9.75 5.84
N SER A 40 4.61 9.21 6.85
CA SER A 40 5.89 8.53 6.63
C SER A 40 5.71 7.32 5.70
N PHE A 41 6.45 7.31 4.58
CA PHE A 41 6.52 6.17 3.65
C PHE A 41 6.87 4.85 4.35
N GLY A 42 7.52 4.91 5.52
CA GLY A 42 7.80 3.75 6.36
C GLY A 42 6.54 3.03 6.87
N GLN A 43 5.38 3.69 6.87
CA GLN A 43 4.10 3.10 7.29
C GLN A 43 3.40 2.27 6.20
N ILE A 44 3.87 2.31 4.94
CA ILE A 44 3.25 1.54 3.85
C ILE A 44 3.29 0.03 4.15
N TYR A 45 4.47 -0.52 4.44
CA TYR A 45 4.64 -1.94 4.68
C TYR A 45 3.93 -2.44 5.95
N PRO A 46 4.03 -1.75 7.12
CA PRO A 46 3.22 -2.09 8.29
C PRO A 46 1.72 -2.04 8.02
N THR A 47 1.24 -1.07 7.25
CA THR A 47 -0.18 -0.94 6.91
C THR A 47 -0.64 -2.04 5.98
N LEU A 48 0.15 -2.39 4.96
CA LEU A 48 -0.11 -3.54 4.10
C LEU A 48 -0.18 -4.84 4.92
N LYS A 49 0.74 -5.03 5.87
CA LYS A 49 0.71 -6.19 6.77
C LYS A 49 -0.59 -6.24 7.58
N LYS A 50 -0.99 -5.12 8.19
CA LYS A 50 -2.26 -5.02 8.92
C LYS A 50 -3.48 -5.29 8.04
N LEU A 51 -3.51 -4.78 6.82
CA LEU A 51 -4.62 -5.05 5.88
C LEU A 51 -4.76 -6.54 5.58
N VAL A 52 -3.64 -7.26 5.46
CA VAL A 52 -3.66 -8.72 5.27
C VAL A 52 -4.12 -9.44 6.54
N GLU A 53 -3.63 -9.02 7.71
CA GLU A 53 -4.05 -9.57 9.02
C GLU A 53 -5.54 -9.35 9.29
N GLU A 54 -6.09 -8.21 8.88
CA GLU A 54 -7.51 -7.87 8.98
C GLU A 54 -8.38 -8.51 7.88
N GLY A 55 -7.78 -9.28 6.96
CA GLY A 55 -8.51 -9.93 5.86
C GLY A 55 -9.01 -8.98 4.76
N LEU A 56 -8.54 -7.73 4.75
CA LEU A 56 -8.92 -6.70 3.78
C LEU A 56 -8.05 -6.72 2.50
N ALA A 57 -6.94 -7.44 2.51
CA ALA A 57 -6.07 -7.63 1.36
C ALA A 57 -5.44 -9.03 1.36
N THR A 58 -5.05 -9.53 0.19
CA THR A 58 -4.32 -10.79 0.04
C THR A 58 -2.91 -10.55 -0.48
N ARG A 59 -1.91 -11.24 0.09
CA ARG A 59 -0.53 -11.20 -0.40
C ARG A 59 -0.29 -12.34 -1.38
N GLN A 60 0.18 -12.02 -2.58
CA GLN A 60 0.64 -13.01 -3.55
C GLN A 60 2.15 -12.85 -3.77
N THR A 61 2.86 -13.98 -3.88
CA THR A 61 4.28 -14.02 -4.25
C THR A 61 4.37 -14.57 -5.66
N GLU A 62 4.64 -13.73 -6.64
CA GLU A 62 4.91 -14.19 -7.99
C GLU A 62 6.31 -14.81 -8.06
N LYS A 63 6.39 -16.12 -8.31
CA LYS A 63 7.64 -16.72 -8.77
C LYS A 63 7.82 -16.32 -10.23
N ARG A 64 8.76 -15.42 -10.49
CA ARG A 64 9.21 -15.14 -11.85
C ARG A 64 9.87 -16.40 -12.39
N LEU A 65 9.12 -17.20 -13.14
CA LEU A 65 9.67 -18.30 -13.94
C LEU A 65 10.55 -17.64 -14.99
N SER A 66 11.87 -17.68 -14.80
CA SER A 66 12.82 -17.39 -15.87
C SER A 66 12.54 -18.36 -17.01
N LYS A 67 12.15 -17.80 -18.16
CA LYS A 67 12.10 -18.50 -19.43
C LYS A 67 13.38 -18.24 -20.18
#